data_AF-A0A542DF87-F1
#
_entry.id   AF-A0A542DF87-F1
#
_cell.length_a   1.000
_cell.length_b   1.000
_cell.length_c   1.000
_cell.angle_alpha   90.00
_cell.angle_beta   90.00
_cell.angle_gamma   90.00
#
_symmetry.space_group_name_H-M   'P 1'
#
loop_
_entity.id
_entity.type
_entity.pdbx_description
1 polymer ?
#
loop_
_entity_poly.entity_id
_entity_poly.type
_entity_poly.pdbx_seq_one_letter_code
_entity_poly.pdbx_strand_id
1 'polypeptide(L)' 'MDAAGPNQTTPLTARELREHIEDAFISVSPTVVDLLDAAIRSHARPVVFAALNRLPPRRFESVADVLRELPDLPDGPVNP' A
#
# COMPACT_ATOMS: atom_id res chain seq x y z
N MET A 1 -20.10 12.58 -28.02
CA MET A 1 -19.56 13.07 -26.72
C MET A 1 -18.88 11.87 -26.13
N ASP A 2 -17.63 11.65 -26.51
CA ASP A 2 -16.93 10.38 -26.32
C ASP A 2 -15.81 10.62 -25.33
N ALA A 3 -16.17 10.71 -24.05
CA ALA A 3 -15.24 10.81 -22.94
C ALA A 3 -14.93 9.42 -22.39
N ALA A 4 -14.21 8.62 -23.17
CA ALA A 4 -13.51 7.44 -22.65
C ALA A 4 -12.02 7.80 -22.53
N GLY A 5 -11.69 8.62 -21.52
CA GLY A 5 -10.29 8.81 -21.12
C GLY A 5 -9.72 7.46 -20.69
N PRO A 6 -8.44 7.15 -20.98
CA PRO A 6 -7.89 5.84 -20.70
C PRO A 6 -7.99 5.61 -19.19
N ASN A 7 -8.66 4.53 -18.79
CA ASN A 7 -8.71 4.04 -17.42
C ASN A 7 -7.30 3.49 -17.07
N GLN A 8 -6.30 4.38 -17.04
CA GLN A 8 -4.96 4.07 -16.60
C GLN A 8 -5.06 3.85 -15.10
N THR A 9 -5.33 2.60 -14.71
CA THR A 9 -5.02 2.14 -13.37
C THR A 9 -3.52 2.29 -13.19
N THR A 10 -3.10 3.48 -12.72
CA THR A 10 -1.72 3.76 -12.36
C THR A 10 -1.26 2.64 -11.42
N PRO A 11 -0.14 1.97 -11.73
CA PRO A 11 0.36 0.89 -10.89
C PRO A 11 0.60 1.41 -9.48
N LEU A 12 0.28 0.59 -8.48
CA LEU A 12 0.58 0.89 -7.09
C LEU A 12 2.08 1.11 -6.95
N THR A 13 2.46 2.18 -6.27
CA THR A 13 3.86 2.48 -5.97
C THR A 13 4.18 2.16 -4.51
N ALA A 14 5.45 1.89 -4.22
CA ALA A 14 5.91 1.69 -2.83
C ALA A 14 5.62 2.93 -1.97
N ARG A 15 5.71 4.14 -2.54
CA ARG A 15 5.34 5.40 -1.86
C ARG A 15 3.85 5.47 -1.52
N GLU A 16 2.98 5.22 -2.49
CA GLU A 16 1.52 5.20 -2.27
C GLU A 16 1.15 4.16 -1.20
N LEU A 17 1.74 2.96 -1.26
CA LEU A 17 1.51 1.96 -0.23
C LEU A 17 1.95 2.44 1.16
N ARG A 18 3.15 3.01 1.26
CA ARG A 18 3.69 3.56 2.51
C ARG A 18 2.77 4.61 3.13
N GLU A 19 2.32 5.57 2.34
CA GLU A 19 1.43 6.66 2.78
C GLU A 19 0.14 6.12 3.43
N HIS A 20 -0.38 4.98 2.95
CA HIS A 20 -1.60 4.39 3.48
C HIS A 20 -1.40 3.51 4.72
N ILE A 21 -0.19 3.02 4.98
CA ILE A 21 0.06 2.05 6.06
C ILE A 21 0.92 2.58 7.19
N GLU A 22 1.61 3.72 7.01
CA GLU A 22 2.54 4.23 8.02
C GLU A 22 1.86 4.53 9.35
N ASP A 23 0.62 5.01 9.33
CA ASP A 23 -0.18 5.25 10.54
C ASP A 23 -0.43 3.98 11.36
N ALA A 24 -0.45 2.81 10.74
CA ALA A 24 -0.61 1.53 11.45
C ALA A 24 0.58 1.24 12.39
N PHE A 25 1.76 1.79 12.08
CA PHE A 25 2.98 1.55 12.86
C PHE A 25 3.10 2.42 14.12
N ILE A 26 2.16 3.34 14.35
CA ILE A 26 2.13 4.19 15.55
C ILE A 26 1.89 3.35 16.82
N SER A 27 1.20 2.20 16.71
CA SER A 27 0.65 1.45 17.86
C SER A 27 1.34 0.10 18.17
N VAL A 28 2.62 -0.09 17.81
CA VAL A 28 3.39 -1.38 17.81
C VAL A 28 3.24 -2.19 16.51
N SER A 29 4.14 -3.15 16.30
CA SER A 29 4.27 -4.01 15.11
C SER A 29 2.91 -4.50 14.54
N PRO A 30 2.39 -3.86 13.47
CA PRO A 30 1.05 -4.15 12.96
C PRO A 30 0.98 -5.51 12.28
N THR A 31 -0.20 -6.13 12.33
CA THR A 31 -0.57 -7.29 11.52
C THR A 31 -1.11 -6.85 10.16
N VAL A 32 -1.29 -7.79 9.22
CA VAL A 32 -1.98 -7.51 7.94
C VAL A 32 -3.37 -6.89 8.15
N VAL A 33 -4.10 -7.30 9.20
CA VAL A 33 -5.43 -6.74 9.51
C VAL A 33 -5.32 -5.26 9.89
N ASP A 34 -4.31 -4.89 10.67
CA ASP A 34 -4.07 -3.49 11.06
C ASP A 34 -3.65 -2.63 9.87
N LEU A 35 -2.85 -3.18 8.95
CA LEU A 35 -2.48 -2.51 7.69
C LEU A 35 -3.70 -2.31 6.78
N LEU A 36 -4.59 -3.31 6.70
CA LEU A 36 -5.84 -3.20 5.96
C LEU A 36 -6.76 -2.13 6.59
N ASP A 37 -6.89 -2.09 7.90
CA ASP A 37 -7.68 -1.08 8.61
C ASP A 37 -7.13 0.35 8.40
N ALA A 38 -5.80 0.51 8.40
CA ALA A 38 -5.17 1.78 8.03
C ALA A 38 -5.47 2.18 6.57
N ALA A 39 -5.37 1.23 5.63
CA ALA A 39 -5.72 1.48 4.24
C ALA A 39 -7.22 1.85 4.05
N ILE A 40 -8.14 1.25 4.82
CA ILE A 40 -9.55 1.64 4.84
C ILE A 40 -9.71 3.08 5.34
N ARG A 41 -9.11 3.42 6.48
CA ARG A 41 -9.18 4.77 7.08
C ARG A 41 -8.60 5.86 6.18
N SER A 42 -7.58 5.51 5.38
CA SER A 42 -6.94 6.40 4.42
C SER A 42 -7.64 6.42 3.05
N HIS A 43 -8.77 5.72 2.89
CA HIS A 43 -9.52 5.63 1.63
C HIS A 43 -8.66 5.14 0.45
N ALA A 44 -7.80 4.15 0.73
CA ALA A 44 -6.88 3.60 -0.26
C ALA A 44 -7.59 2.98 -1.47
N ARG A 45 -6.90 2.90 -2.60
CA ARG A 45 -7.43 2.27 -3.83
C ARG A 45 -7.48 0.74 -3.70
N PRO A 46 -8.37 0.04 -4.45
CA PRO A 46 -8.46 -1.43 -4.46
C PRO A 46 -7.12 -2.17 -4.63
N VAL A 47 -6.20 -1.58 -5.39
CA VAL A 47 -4.86 -2.15 -5.64
C VAL A 47 -3.99 -2.23 -4.38
N VAL A 48 -4.16 -1.31 -3.42
CA VAL A 48 -3.48 -1.32 -2.12
C VAL A 48 -3.92 -2.55 -1.32
N PHE A 49 -5.23 -2.79 -1.25
CA PHE A 49 -5.78 -3.97 -0.59
C PHE A 49 -5.31 -5.28 -1.24
N ALA A 50 -5.24 -5.32 -2.58
CA ALA A 50 -4.72 -6.48 -3.29
C ALA A 50 -3.25 -6.76 -2.94
N ALA A 51 -2.42 -5.73 -2.78
CA ALA A 51 -1.03 -5.87 -2.35
C ALA A 51 -0.92 -6.35 -0.90
N LEU A 52 -1.70 -5.75 0.02
CA LEU A 52 -1.70 -6.14 1.43
C LEU A 52 -2.17 -7.58 1.66
N ASN A 53 -3.13 -8.06 0.87
CA ASN A 53 -3.60 -9.45 0.95
C ASN A 53 -2.57 -10.49 0.46
N ARG A 54 -1.49 -10.08 -0.22
CA ARG A 54 -0.38 -10.98 -0.61
C ARG A 54 0.64 -11.17 0.51
N LEU A 55 0.58 -10.37 1.56
CA LEU A 55 1.54 -10.41 2.66
C LEU A 55 1.41 -11.69 3.50
N PRO A 56 2.53 -12.21 4.04
CA PRO A 56 2.46 -13.32 5.00
C PRO A 56 1.69 -12.91 6.26
N PRO A 57 0.95 -13.85 6.89
CA PRO A 57 0.18 -13.59 8.11
C PRO A 57 1.11 -13.50 9.34
N ARG A 58 1.95 -12.47 9.37
CA ARG A 58 2.88 -12.14 10.47
C ARG A 58 2.70 -10.68 10.90
N ARG A 59 3.41 -10.32 11.99
CA ARG A 59 3.58 -8.92 12.37
C ARG A 59 4.77 -8.33 11.64
N PHE A 60 4.66 -7.06 11.28
CA PHE A 60 5.71 -6.31 10.60
C PHE A 60 6.37 -5.35 11.57
N GLU A 61 7.70 -5.31 11.56
CA GLU A 61 8.45 -4.43 12.47
C GLU A 61 8.55 -3.00 11.93
N SER A 62 8.44 -2.83 10.61
CA SER A 62 8.52 -1.52 9.96
C SER A 62 7.84 -1.54 8.60
N VAL A 63 7.57 -0.35 8.04
CA VAL A 63 7.10 -0.21 6.65
C VAL A 63 8.09 -0.84 5.67
N ALA A 64 9.40 -0.74 5.94
CA ALA A 64 10.42 -1.36 5.09
C ALA A 64 10.29 -2.89 5.06
N ASP A 65 9.90 -3.53 6.16
CA ASP A 65 9.63 -4.97 6.22
C ASP A 65 8.44 -5.35 5.33
N VAL A 66 7.37 -4.54 5.33
CA VAL A 66 6.22 -4.73 4.42
C VAL A 66 6.62 -4.60 2.95
N LEU A 67 7.40 -3.56 2.61
CA LEU A 67 7.84 -3.33 1.23
C LEU A 67 8.76 -4.44 0.72
N ARG A 68 9.57 -5.05 1.60
CA ARG A 68 10.43 -6.20 1.24
C ARG A 68 9.64 -7.44 0.85
N GLU A 69 8.43 -7.62 1.40
CA GLU A 69 7.52 -8.70 0.99
C GLU A 69 6.82 -8.42 -0.35
N LEU A 70 6.92 -7.19 -0.87
CA LEU A 70 6.27 -6.73 -2.10
C LEU A 70 7.30 -6.17 -3.09
N PRO A 71 8.27 -6.99 -3.58
CA PRO A 71 9.36 -6.54 -4.46
C PRO A 71 8.88 -6.09 -5.84
N ASP A 72 7.64 -6.38 -6.22
CA ASP A 72 7.03 -5.99 -7.51
C ASP A 72 6.61 -4.51 -7.56
N LEU A 73 6.67 -3.78 -6.43
CA LEU A 73 6.22 -2.39 -6.38
C LEU A 73 7.31 -1.44 -6.89
N PRO A 74 7.05 -0.65 -7.94
CA PRO A 74 7.95 0.43 -8.31
C PRO A 74 8.02 1.48 -7.18
N ASP A 75 9.21 2.05 -6.93
CA ASP A 75 9.41 3.11 -5.93
C ASP A 75 8.50 4.33 -6.13
N GLY A 76 7.98 4.51 -7.35
CA GLY A 76 7.15 5.64 -7.75
C GLY A 76 7.97 6.80 -8.29
N PRO A 77 7.32 7.84 -8.85
CA PRO A 77 8.04 8.97 -9.41
C PRO A 77 8.80 9.72 -8.31
N VAL A 78 10.12 9.78 -8.45
CA VAL A 78 11.00 10.72 -7.74
C VAL A 78 10.65 12.13 -8.25
N ASN A 79 9.86 12.88 -7.48
CA ASN A 79 9.67 14.29 -7.78
C ASN A 79 10.87 15.04 -7.17
N PRO A 80 11.71 15.73 -7.98
CA PRO A 80 12.85 16.50 -7.49
C PRO A 80 12.45 17.72 -6.64
#